data_AF-A0A8J6URI6-F1
#
_entry.id   AF-A0A8J6URI6-F1
#
_cell.length_a   1.000
_cell.length_b   1.000
_cell.length_c   1.000
_cell.angle_alpha   90.00
_cell.angle_beta   90.00
_cell.angle_gamma   90.00
#
_symmetry.space_group_name_H-M   'P 1'
#
loop_
_entity.id
_entity.type
_entity.pdbx_description
1 polymer ?
#
loop_
_entity_poly.entity_id
_entity_poly.type
_entity_poly.pdbx_seq_one_letter_code
_entity_poly.pdbx_strand_id
1 'polypeptide(L)'
;MRSWLDKDFGGKVAIISSRTRNTKVEISQDIVWAINNLKWHLLKYETKNLINVIKSVRDIYQYRHTLKKVKSSDKAVECITDIILAAIRKTQRFRTLDCLKVLRSLVKNIPEDNELSERTVAKLFEVYKHFVFSHREDVQWCVSSIIKDKKLSGEAIDWLIGNQSESTHIVNRLLLYPCPHPQIKNWAEQVLSKSELSDRRSDLIAILIEKDLPKAAAKDSSSTIQWAIFKSRLPCETKINLLNQYSDFDSLQATIEIAERLNSPDILRSLLKKIEGMNDS
;
A
#
# COMPACT_ATOMS: atom_id res chain seq x y z
N MET A 1 -31.24 -6.81 15.38
CA MET A 1 -30.93 -8.18 14.90
C MET A 1 -29.97 -8.83 15.89
N ARG A 2 -30.42 -9.87 16.60
CA ARG A 2 -29.62 -10.57 17.61
C ARG A 2 -28.57 -11.45 16.92
N SER A 3 -27.29 -11.25 17.27
CA SER A 3 -26.15 -12.07 16.86
C SER A 3 -26.36 -13.50 17.36
N TRP A 4 -26.49 -14.46 16.44
CA TRP A 4 -26.60 -15.89 16.76
C TRP A 4 -25.24 -16.55 17.06
N LEU A 5 -24.14 -15.78 17.09
CA LEU A 5 -22.77 -16.31 17.19
C LEU A 5 -22.12 -16.21 18.58
N ASP A 6 -22.81 -15.67 19.59
CA ASP A 6 -22.25 -15.46 20.94
C ASP A 6 -22.38 -16.67 21.89
N LYS A 7 -22.61 -17.89 21.37
CA LYS A 7 -22.58 -19.11 22.20
C LYS A 7 -21.34 -19.95 21.91
N ASP A 8 -20.35 -19.82 22.80
CA ASP A 8 -19.28 -20.76 23.16
C ASP A 8 -18.75 -21.72 22.09
N PHE A 9 -17.64 -21.34 21.46
CA PHE A 9 -16.83 -22.20 20.58
C PHE A 9 -15.58 -22.79 21.28
N GLY A 10 -15.71 -23.13 22.56
CA GLY A 10 -14.64 -23.71 23.38
C GLY A 10 -15.02 -24.95 24.19
N GLY A 11 -16.19 -25.54 23.95
CA GLY A 11 -16.68 -26.67 24.73
C GLY A 11 -15.87 -27.95 24.53
N LYS A 12 -14.92 -28.23 25.43
CA LYS A 12 -14.68 -29.62 25.83
C LYS A 12 -16.02 -30.16 26.30
N VAL A 13 -16.50 -31.22 25.65
CA VAL A 13 -17.73 -31.91 26.01
C VAL A 13 -17.58 -32.44 27.44
N ALA A 14 -18.08 -31.70 28.42
CA ALA A 14 -18.27 -32.18 29.78
C ALA A 14 -19.48 -33.11 29.77
N ILE A 15 -19.22 -34.40 30.01
CA ILE A 15 -20.25 -35.43 30.12
C ILE A 15 -20.97 -35.20 31.45
N ILE A 16 -22.07 -34.46 31.42
CA ILE A 16 -23.01 -34.40 32.54
C ILE A 16 -23.83 -35.69 32.48
N SER A 17 -23.53 -36.59 33.42
CA SER A 17 -24.23 -37.86 33.62
C SER A 17 -25.56 -37.61 34.33
N SER A 18 -26.63 -37.45 33.55
CA SER A 18 -28.00 -37.71 34.01
C SER A 18 -28.63 -38.78 33.13
N ARG A 19 -29.17 -39.82 33.79
CA ARG A 19 -29.79 -41.00 33.17
C ARG A 19 -31.08 -40.61 32.44
N THR A 20 -30.95 -40.24 31.18
CA THR A 20 -32.03 -40.24 30.19
C THR A 20 -31.47 -40.81 28.88
N ARG A 21 -32.26 -41.65 28.20
CA ARG A 21 -31.86 -42.48 27.05
C ARG A 21 -30.93 -41.73 26.09
N ASN A 22 -29.67 -42.17 26.06
CA ASN A 22 -28.57 -41.51 25.37
C ASN A 22 -28.50 -42.00 23.91
N THR A 23 -29.43 -41.54 23.06
CA THR A 23 -29.24 -41.59 21.61
C THR A 23 -28.22 -40.53 21.25
N LYS A 24 -26.94 -40.92 21.23
CA LYS A 24 -25.85 -40.11 20.67
C LYS A 24 -26.13 -39.97 19.18
N VAL A 25 -26.70 -38.83 18.78
CA VAL A 25 -26.88 -38.51 17.36
C VAL A 25 -25.49 -38.28 16.78
N GLU A 26 -24.93 -39.31 16.12
CA GLU A 26 -23.73 -39.15 15.32
C GLU A 26 -24.06 -38.23 14.15
N ILE A 27 -23.59 -36.98 14.24
CA ILE A 27 -23.68 -36.04 13.12
C ILE A 27 -22.79 -36.60 12.01
N SER A 28 -23.39 -36.93 10.87
CA SER A 28 -22.65 -37.42 9.69
C SER A 28 -21.52 -36.44 9.32
N GLN A 29 -20.37 -36.98 8.90
CA GLN A 29 -19.24 -36.20 8.39
C GLN A 29 -19.66 -35.25 7.24
N ASP A 30 -20.67 -35.64 6.45
CA ASP A 30 -21.22 -34.82 5.37
C ASP A 30 -21.89 -33.54 5.87
N ILE A 31 -22.58 -33.62 7.01
CA ILE A 31 -23.24 -32.47 7.62
C ILE A 31 -22.18 -31.50 8.17
N VAL A 32 -21.13 -32.03 8.82
CA VAL A 32 -20.01 -31.21 9.31
C VAL A 32 -19.31 -30.50 8.13
N TRP A 33 -19.10 -31.22 7.02
CA TRP A 33 -18.54 -30.64 5.80
C TRP A 33 -19.44 -29.54 5.23
N ALA A 34 -20.76 -29.78 5.11
CA ALA A 34 -21.71 -28.83 4.58
C ALA A 34 -21.81 -27.55 5.43
N ILE A 35 -21.86 -27.69 6.77
CA ILE A 35 -21.86 -26.53 7.69
C ILE A 35 -20.60 -25.69 7.51
N ASN A 36 -19.43 -26.34 7.45
CA ASN A 36 -18.19 -25.63 7.24
C ASN A 36 -18.17 -24.92 5.89
N ASN A 37 -18.61 -25.60 4.83
CA ASN A 37 -18.70 -25.04 3.48
C ASN A 37 -19.62 -23.79 3.46
N LEU A 38 -20.82 -23.88 4.04
CA LEU A 38 -21.74 -22.75 4.14
C LEU A 38 -21.14 -21.58 4.93
N LYS A 39 -20.51 -21.84 6.07
CA LYS A 39 -19.80 -20.80 6.84
C LYS A 39 -18.76 -20.07 5.97
N TRP A 40 -18.02 -20.80 5.12
CA TRP A 40 -17.05 -20.20 4.19
C TRP A 40 -17.70 -19.33 3.12
N HIS A 41 -18.83 -19.77 2.57
CA HIS A 41 -19.57 -18.98 1.59
C HIS A 41 -20.17 -17.72 2.23
N LEU A 42 -20.62 -17.81 3.50
CA LEU A 42 -21.12 -16.67 4.26
C LEU A 42 -20.06 -15.60 4.53
N LEU A 43 -18.78 -15.97 4.69
CA LEU A 43 -17.69 -14.99 4.87
C LEU A 43 -17.54 -14.01 3.70
N LYS A 44 -18.04 -14.34 2.50
CA LYS A 44 -18.08 -13.40 1.36
C LYS A 44 -19.00 -12.21 1.64
N TYR A 45 -20.01 -12.41 2.47
CA TYR A 45 -21.04 -11.43 2.82
C TYR A 45 -20.82 -10.84 4.22
N GLU A 46 -20.19 -11.59 5.13
CA GLU A 46 -20.09 -11.26 6.55
C GLU A 46 -18.64 -11.19 7.05
N THR A 47 -17.91 -10.16 6.64
CA THR A 47 -16.49 -10.00 6.96
C THR A 47 -16.17 -9.84 8.43
N LYS A 48 -17.14 -9.38 9.21
CA LYS A 48 -17.03 -9.29 10.68
C LYS A 48 -16.80 -10.67 11.31
N ASN A 49 -17.30 -11.73 10.69
CA ASN A 49 -17.16 -13.09 11.18
C ASN A 49 -15.81 -13.72 10.83
N LEU A 50 -15.00 -13.10 9.96
CA LEU A 50 -13.69 -13.60 9.55
C LEU A 50 -12.75 -13.80 10.75
N ILE A 51 -12.83 -12.90 11.74
CA ILE A 51 -12.09 -12.94 13.00
C ILE A 51 -12.39 -14.21 13.81
N ASN A 52 -13.60 -14.75 13.65
CA ASN A 52 -14.03 -15.95 14.38
C ASN A 52 -13.60 -17.25 13.71
N VAL A 53 -13.31 -17.23 12.41
CA VAL A 53 -12.98 -18.44 11.65
C VAL A 53 -11.49 -18.57 11.37
N ILE A 54 -10.79 -17.49 11.08
CA ILE A 54 -9.35 -17.50 10.80
C ILE A 54 -8.58 -17.30 12.09
N LYS A 55 -7.88 -18.34 12.57
CA LYS A 55 -7.16 -18.31 13.86
C LYS A 55 -5.65 -18.47 13.68
N SER A 56 -5.19 -18.91 12.52
CA SER A 56 -3.79 -19.22 12.26
C SER A 56 -3.37 -18.93 10.81
N VAL A 57 -2.06 -18.88 10.57
CA VAL A 57 -1.48 -18.81 9.21
C VAL A 57 -1.84 -20.02 8.35
N ARG A 58 -2.16 -21.17 8.96
CA ARG A 58 -2.66 -22.34 8.25
C ARG A 58 -4.04 -22.07 7.66
N ASP A 59 -4.93 -21.44 8.44
CA ASP A 59 -6.27 -21.06 7.98
C ASP A 59 -6.18 -20.03 6.85
N ILE A 60 -5.31 -19.03 6.98
CA ILE A 60 -5.06 -18.04 5.91
C ILE A 60 -4.69 -18.76 4.61
N TYR A 61 -3.75 -19.71 4.66
CA TYR A 61 -3.34 -20.46 3.48
C TYR A 61 -4.45 -21.35 2.93
N GLN A 62 -5.16 -22.08 3.80
CA GLN A 62 -6.24 -22.98 3.43
C GLN A 62 -7.36 -22.22 2.69
N TYR A 63 -7.72 -21.03 3.15
CA TYR A 63 -8.84 -20.25 2.63
C TYR A 63 -8.43 -19.08 1.73
N ARG A 64 -7.18 -19.06 1.27
CA ARG A 64 -6.57 -17.95 0.51
C ARG A 64 -7.38 -17.48 -0.69
N HIS A 65 -8.03 -18.39 -1.43
CA HIS A 65 -8.78 -18.03 -2.64
C HIS A 65 -10.08 -17.27 -2.32
N THR A 66 -10.75 -17.65 -1.23
CA THR A 66 -11.95 -16.96 -0.75
C THR A 66 -11.58 -15.62 -0.16
N LEU A 67 -10.60 -15.58 0.76
CA LEU A 67 -10.17 -14.37 1.46
C LEU A 67 -9.76 -13.23 0.50
N LYS A 68 -9.08 -13.56 -0.61
CA LYS A 68 -8.66 -12.57 -1.62
C LYS A 68 -9.82 -11.89 -2.36
N LYS A 69 -11.03 -12.45 -2.32
CA LYS A 69 -12.21 -11.92 -3.04
C LYS A 69 -13.18 -11.16 -2.14
N VAL A 70 -12.96 -11.16 -0.83
CA VAL A 70 -13.88 -10.55 0.11
C VAL A 70 -13.64 -9.04 0.18
N LYS A 71 -14.73 -8.24 0.26
CA LYS A 71 -14.65 -6.81 0.64
C LYS A 71 -14.11 -6.72 2.05
N SER A 72 -13.02 -5.99 2.28
CA SER A 72 -12.36 -6.00 3.59
C SER A 72 -12.86 -4.88 4.50
N SER A 73 -12.47 -4.96 5.77
CA SER A 73 -12.63 -3.90 6.76
C SER A 73 -11.32 -3.75 7.54
N ASP A 74 -11.13 -2.61 8.21
CA ASP A 74 -9.95 -2.36 9.05
C ASP A 74 -9.70 -3.50 10.04
N LYS A 75 -10.74 -3.94 10.76
CA LYS A 75 -10.66 -5.07 11.72
C LYS A 75 -10.25 -6.39 11.08
N ALA A 76 -10.69 -6.66 9.84
CA ALA A 76 -10.30 -7.89 9.13
C ALA A 76 -8.82 -7.84 8.73
N VAL A 77 -8.35 -6.69 8.24
CA VAL A 77 -6.92 -6.47 7.94
C VAL A 77 -6.09 -6.59 9.21
N GLU A 78 -6.50 -5.93 10.30
CA GLU A 78 -5.83 -6.00 11.59
C GLU A 78 -5.70 -7.45 12.08
N CYS A 79 -6.81 -8.20 12.06
CA CYS A 79 -6.82 -9.60 12.50
C CYS A 79 -5.85 -10.49 11.70
N ILE A 80 -5.87 -10.40 10.38
CA ILE A 80 -4.95 -11.17 9.54
C ILE A 80 -3.49 -10.75 9.77
N THR A 81 -3.26 -9.45 9.96
CA THR A 81 -1.93 -8.91 10.28
C THR A 81 -1.43 -9.44 11.61
N ASP A 82 -2.27 -9.46 12.65
CA ASP A 82 -1.92 -9.99 13.98
C ASP A 82 -1.56 -11.46 13.94
N ILE A 83 -2.28 -12.27 13.16
CA ILE A 83 -1.98 -13.70 12.97
C ILE A 83 -0.60 -13.88 12.30
N ILE A 84 -0.29 -13.08 11.29
CA ILE A 84 1.02 -13.11 10.61
C ILE A 84 2.14 -12.66 11.55
N LEU A 85 1.94 -11.55 12.28
CA LEU A 85 2.91 -11.05 13.25
C LEU A 85 3.15 -12.04 14.40
N ALA A 86 2.10 -12.72 14.88
CA ALA A 86 2.24 -13.77 15.88
C ALA A 86 3.07 -14.95 15.37
N ALA A 87 2.89 -15.36 14.11
CA ALA A 87 3.70 -16.40 13.50
C ALA A 87 5.16 -15.98 13.34
N ILE A 88 5.42 -14.72 12.92
CA ILE A 88 6.77 -14.14 12.82
C ILE A 88 7.48 -14.17 14.19
N ARG A 89 6.84 -13.63 15.24
CA ARG A 89 7.42 -13.56 16.59
C ARG A 89 7.72 -14.94 17.18
N LYS A 90 6.90 -15.93 16.85
CA LYS A 90 7.11 -17.33 17.27
C LYS A 90 8.08 -18.08 16.35
N THR A 91 8.68 -17.43 15.35
CA THR A 91 9.53 -18.05 14.31
C THR A 91 8.83 -19.23 13.63
N GLN A 92 7.51 -19.21 13.56
CA GLN A 92 6.71 -20.27 12.99
C GLN A 92 6.91 -20.28 11.47
N ARG A 93 7.21 -21.44 10.89
CA ARG A 93 7.24 -21.59 9.42
C ARG A 93 5.82 -21.56 8.86
N PHE A 94 5.61 -20.79 7.79
CA PHE A 94 4.35 -20.79 7.04
C PHE A 94 4.58 -20.48 5.56
N ARG A 95 3.51 -20.58 4.76
CA ARG A 95 3.51 -20.22 3.34
C ARG A 95 3.49 -18.70 3.20
N THR A 96 4.65 -18.07 3.46
CA THR A 96 4.83 -16.62 3.60
C THR A 96 4.18 -15.84 2.47
N LEU A 97 4.60 -16.08 1.22
CA LEU A 97 4.09 -15.34 0.07
C LEU A 97 2.57 -15.46 -0.09
N ASP A 98 2.00 -16.66 0.08
CA ASP A 98 0.56 -16.86 -0.06
C ASP A 98 -0.23 -16.08 0.99
N CYS A 99 0.25 -16.07 2.23
CA CYS A 99 -0.36 -15.31 3.32
C CYS A 99 -0.24 -13.80 3.09
N LEU A 100 0.91 -13.32 2.63
CA LEU A 100 1.12 -11.91 2.27
C LEU A 100 0.25 -11.50 1.08
N LYS A 101 0.08 -12.36 0.08
CA LYS A 101 -0.84 -12.11 -1.05
C LYS A 101 -2.30 -12.01 -0.58
N VAL A 102 -2.70 -12.76 0.44
CA VAL A 102 -4.02 -12.60 1.07
C VAL A 102 -4.11 -11.24 1.76
N LEU A 103 -3.15 -10.91 2.62
CA LEU A 103 -3.12 -9.63 3.34
C LEU A 103 -3.17 -8.43 2.37
N ARG A 104 -2.35 -8.45 1.32
CA ARG A 104 -2.36 -7.45 0.25
C ARG A 104 -3.73 -7.30 -0.40
N SER A 105 -4.39 -8.41 -0.71
CA SER A 105 -5.71 -8.38 -1.35
C SER A 105 -6.77 -7.80 -0.41
N LEU A 106 -6.69 -8.12 0.89
CA LEU A 106 -7.57 -7.52 1.89
C LEU A 106 -7.35 -6.01 2.02
N VAL A 107 -6.10 -5.53 2.00
CA VAL A 107 -5.79 -4.09 2.01
C VAL A 107 -6.32 -3.40 0.74
N LYS A 108 -6.21 -4.05 -0.42
CA LYS A 108 -6.72 -3.51 -1.70
C LYS A 108 -8.26 -3.49 -1.76
N ASN A 109 -8.92 -4.44 -1.11
CA ASN A 109 -10.37 -4.60 -1.16
C ASN A 109 -11.12 -3.81 -0.08
N ILE A 110 -10.46 -2.84 0.58
CA ILE A 110 -11.14 -1.92 1.49
C ILE A 110 -11.96 -0.94 0.62
N PRO A 111 -13.24 -0.68 0.95
CA PRO A 111 -14.03 0.35 0.26
C PRO A 111 -13.33 1.71 0.28
N GLU A 112 -13.45 2.49 -0.79
CA GLU A 112 -12.75 3.78 -0.95
C GLU A 112 -13.06 4.77 0.18
N ASP A 113 -14.27 4.74 0.72
CA ASP A 113 -14.72 5.60 1.83
C ASP A 113 -14.16 5.18 3.20
N ASN A 114 -13.45 4.05 3.28
CA ASN A 114 -12.91 3.52 4.53
C ASN A 114 -11.39 3.59 4.54
N GLU A 115 -10.83 4.43 5.40
CA GLU A 115 -9.41 4.42 5.69
C GLU A 115 -9.05 3.35 6.74
N LEU A 116 -7.83 2.84 6.67
CA LEU A 116 -7.27 1.99 7.73
C LEU A 116 -6.93 2.87 8.93
N SER A 117 -7.18 2.38 10.14
CA SER A 117 -6.74 3.09 11.33
C SER A 117 -5.20 3.14 11.38
N GLU A 118 -4.66 4.19 12.00
CA GLU A 118 -3.21 4.36 12.21
C GLU A 118 -2.59 3.12 12.88
N ARG A 119 -3.31 2.54 13.84
CA ARG A 119 -2.94 1.30 14.52
C ARG A 119 -2.79 0.13 13.55
N THR A 120 -3.72 -0.06 12.63
CA THR A 120 -3.61 -1.13 11.62
C THR A 120 -2.46 -0.85 10.66
N VAL A 121 -2.28 0.39 10.22
CA VAL A 121 -1.16 0.78 9.35
C VAL A 121 0.19 0.52 10.03
N ALA A 122 0.33 0.84 11.31
CA ALA A 122 1.54 0.54 12.09
C ALA A 122 1.84 -0.97 12.10
N LYS A 123 0.84 -1.83 12.30
CA LYS A 123 1.01 -3.29 12.22
C LYS A 123 1.39 -3.77 10.82
N LEU A 124 0.81 -3.20 9.77
CA LEU A 124 1.20 -3.49 8.39
C LEU A 124 2.66 -3.09 8.13
N PHE A 125 3.09 -1.97 8.70
CA PHE A 125 4.47 -1.52 8.62
C PHE A 125 5.44 -2.46 9.35
N GLU A 126 5.06 -3.04 10.50
CA GLU A 126 5.85 -4.11 11.14
C GLU A 126 6.05 -5.33 10.23
N VAL A 127 4.98 -5.76 9.51
CA VAL A 127 5.10 -6.83 8.51
C VAL A 127 6.03 -6.42 7.36
N TYR A 128 5.96 -5.16 6.92
CA TYR A 128 6.86 -4.63 5.90
C TYR A 128 8.32 -4.68 6.34
N LYS A 129 8.67 -4.14 7.52
CA LYS A 129 10.03 -4.15 8.06
C LYS A 129 10.64 -5.55 8.09
N HIS A 130 9.84 -6.53 8.48
CA HIS A 130 10.31 -7.91 8.59
C HIS A 130 10.65 -8.56 7.23
N PHE A 131 9.94 -8.19 6.16
CA PHE A 131 10.02 -8.88 4.87
C PHE A 131 10.62 -8.07 3.73
N VAL A 132 10.82 -6.75 3.88
CA VAL A 132 11.39 -5.90 2.82
C VAL A 132 12.83 -6.30 2.45
N PHE A 133 13.56 -6.92 3.39
CA PHE A 133 14.91 -7.45 3.15
C PHE A 133 14.93 -8.95 2.79
N SER A 134 13.78 -9.53 2.44
CA SER A 134 13.74 -10.93 2.03
C SER A 134 14.57 -11.16 0.77
N HIS A 135 15.34 -12.26 0.69
CA HIS A 135 16.05 -12.66 -0.53
C HIS A 135 15.12 -12.95 -1.73
N ARG A 136 13.80 -12.98 -1.50
CA ARG A 136 12.80 -13.21 -2.54
C ARG A 136 12.15 -11.90 -2.96
N GLU A 137 12.41 -11.48 -4.20
CA GLU A 137 11.84 -10.25 -4.76
C GLU A 137 10.30 -10.25 -4.74
N ASP A 138 9.65 -11.40 -5.00
CA ASP A 138 8.19 -11.51 -4.96
C ASP A 138 7.59 -11.21 -3.58
N VAL A 139 8.32 -11.50 -2.51
CA VAL A 139 7.96 -11.15 -1.13
C VAL A 139 8.15 -9.66 -0.91
N GLN A 140 9.29 -9.09 -1.28
CA GLN A 140 9.58 -7.66 -1.14
C GLN A 140 8.53 -6.81 -1.86
N TRP A 141 8.22 -7.16 -3.11
CA TRP A 141 7.20 -6.50 -3.92
C TRP A 141 5.81 -6.59 -3.28
N CYS A 142 5.48 -7.77 -2.75
CA CYS A 142 4.21 -7.99 -2.07
C CYS A 142 4.08 -7.08 -0.84
N VAL A 143 5.09 -6.98 0.02
CA VAL A 143 4.99 -6.13 1.22
C VAL A 143 5.09 -4.64 0.90
N SER A 144 5.88 -4.25 -0.10
CA SER A 144 5.92 -2.86 -0.57
C SER A 144 4.54 -2.37 -1.03
N SER A 145 3.79 -3.24 -1.71
CA SER A 145 2.43 -2.91 -2.15
C SER A 145 1.38 -2.88 -1.02
N ILE A 146 1.65 -3.50 0.14
CA ILE A 146 0.74 -3.48 1.30
C ILE A 146 0.69 -2.09 1.94
N ILE A 147 1.85 -1.43 2.07
CA ILE A 147 1.97 -0.10 2.68
C ILE A 147 1.94 1.04 1.65
N LYS A 148 1.75 0.71 0.37
CA LYS A 148 1.64 1.71 -0.70
C LYS A 148 0.45 2.64 -0.43
N ASP A 149 0.69 3.94 -0.65
CA ASP A 149 -0.29 5.03 -0.49
C ASP A 149 -0.87 5.15 0.95
N LYS A 150 -0.17 4.62 1.97
CA LYS A 150 -0.56 4.76 3.38
C LYS A 150 0.27 5.83 4.08
N LYS A 151 -0.39 6.62 4.93
CA LYS A 151 0.26 7.56 5.84
C LYS A 151 0.90 6.78 6.98
N LEU A 152 2.20 6.93 7.14
CA LEU A 152 3.02 6.33 8.18
C LEU A 152 3.28 7.35 9.30
N SER A 153 3.57 6.86 10.50
CA SER A 153 4.01 7.70 11.62
C SER A 153 5.41 8.25 11.37
N GLY A 154 5.80 9.31 12.09
CA GLY A 154 7.15 9.88 12.00
C GLY A 154 8.25 8.85 12.28
N GLU A 155 8.07 8.00 13.29
CA GLU A 155 9.00 6.90 13.60
C GLU A 155 9.16 5.91 12.44
N ALA A 156 8.08 5.60 11.73
CA ALA A 156 8.12 4.73 10.56
C ALA A 156 8.84 5.41 9.38
N ILE A 157 8.69 6.72 9.23
CA ILE A 157 9.45 7.51 8.24
C ILE A 157 10.94 7.56 8.58
N ASP A 158 11.30 7.80 9.83
CA ASP A 158 12.70 7.75 10.28
C ASP A 158 13.32 6.39 10.00
N TRP A 159 12.57 5.30 10.25
CA TRP A 159 13.03 3.96 9.93
C TRP A 159 13.28 3.79 8.43
N LEU A 160 12.38 4.26 7.56
CA LEU A 160 12.59 4.21 6.10
C LEU A 160 13.83 4.99 5.68
N ILE A 161 14.00 6.22 6.20
CA ILE A 161 15.16 7.07 5.90
C ILE A 161 16.46 6.38 6.34
N GLY A 162 16.48 5.81 7.55
CA GLY A 162 17.65 5.11 8.09
C GLY A 162 18.02 3.82 7.36
N ASN A 163 17.12 3.26 6.54
CA ASN A 163 17.32 1.99 5.83
C ASN A 163 17.25 2.13 4.30
N GLN A 164 17.27 3.35 3.76
CA GLN A 164 17.06 3.57 2.32
C GLN A 164 18.08 2.86 1.41
N SER A 165 19.34 2.74 1.84
CA SER A 165 20.43 2.13 1.09
C SER A 165 20.24 0.63 0.89
N GLU A 166 19.45 0.01 1.75
CA GLU A 166 19.31 -1.44 1.85
C GLU A 166 18.27 -2.00 0.88
N SER A 167 17.37 -1.16 0.33
CA SER A 167 16.32 -1.63 -0.58
C SER A 167 15.75 -0.53 -1.47
N THR A 168 15.69 -0.78 -2.78
CA THR A 168 15.01 0.10 -3.75
C THR A 168 13.52 0.24 -3.46
N HIS A 169 12.90 -0.74 -2.78
CA HIS A 169 11.51 -0.64 -2.33
C HIS A 169 11.32 0.45 -1.27
N ILE A 170 12.30 0.64 -0.37
CA ILE A 170 12.29 1.70 0.65
C ILE A 170 12.42 3.07 -0.02
N VAL A 171 13.39 3.24 -0.92
CA VAL A 171 13.57 4.47 -1.71
C VAL A 171 12.27 4.80 -2.46
N ASN A 172 11.65 3.82 -3.11
CA ASN A 172 10.38 4.02 -3.81
C ASN A 172 9.23 4.41 -2.87
N ARG A 173 9.23 3.99 -1.59
CA ARG A 173 8.22 4.44 -0.61
C ARG A 173 8.44 5.90 -0.20
N LEU A 174 9.69 6.33 -0.03
CA LEU A 174 10.03 7.71 0.28
C LEU A 174 9.70 8.65 -0.90
N LEU A 175 10.12 8.29 -2.12
CA LEU A 175 9.88 9.07 -3.33
C LEU A 175 8.39 9.17 -3.71
N LEU A 176 7.63 8.11 -3.47
CA LEU A 176 6.21 8.03 -3.83
C LEU A 176 5.28 8.19 -2.62
N TYR A 177 5.74 8.85 -1.56
CA TYR A 177 4.93 9.06 -0.37
C TYR A 177 3.66 9.87 -0.71
N PRO A 178 2.49 9.55 -0.10
CA PRO A 178 1.19 10.04 -0.60
C PRO A 178 0.92 11.51 -0.28
N CYS A 179 1.58 12.09 0.72
CA CYS A 179 1.41 13.49 1.10
C CYS A 179 2.77 14.15 1.42
N PRO A 180 2.86 15.48 1.40
CA PRO A 180 4.06 16.17 1.90
C PRO A 180 4.37 15.77 3.34
N HIS A 181 5.65 15.56 3.66
CA HIS A 181 6.10 15.19 5.00
C HIS A 181 7.45 15.85 5.33
N PRO A 182 7.59 16.57 6.46
CA PRO A 182 8.82 17.32 6.77
C PRO A 182 10.10 16.48 6.77
N GLN A 183 10.07 15.29 7.37
CA GLN A 183 11.22 14.37 7.39
C GLN A 183 11.64 13.92 5.99
N ILE A 184 10.68 13.64 5.10
CA ILE A 184 10.97 13.22 3.72
C ILE A 184 11.51 14.41 2.91
N LYS A 185 10.99 15.62 3.14
CA LYS A 185 11.51 16.84 2.53
C LYS A 185 12.97 17.06 2.90
N ASN A 186 13.29 17.04 4.19
CA ASN A 186 14.65 17.20 4.70
C ASN A 186 15.59 16.11 4.15
N TRP A 187 15.12 14.87 4.11
CA TRP A 187 15.87 13.76 3.50
C TRP A 187 16.16 14.02 2.01
N ALA A 188 15.16 14.44 1.24
CA ALA A 188 15.34 14.72 -0.20
C ALA A 188 16.33 15.86 -0.45
N GLU A 189 16.32 16.92 0.37
CA GLU A 189 17.31 18.01 0.31
C GLU A 189 18.73 17.48 0.56
N GLN A 190 18.91 16.65 1.58
CA GLN A 190 20.20 16.04 1.90
C GLN A 190 20.72 15.15 0.76
N VAL A 191 19.87 14.25 0.25
CA VAL A 191 20.22 13.37 -0.89
C VAL A 191 20.62 14.19 -2.12
N LEU A 192 19.86 15.24 -2.46
CA LEU A 192 20.20 16.14 -3.57
C LEU A 192 21.54 16.85 -3.38
N SER A 193 21.82 17.35 -2.18
CA SER A 193 23.09 18.03 -1.87
C SER A 193 24.31 17.10 -1.99
N LYS A 194 24.12 15.82 -1.74
CA LYS A 194 25.17 14.78 -1.87
C LYS A 194 25.26 14.20 -3.29
N SER A 195 24.38 14.61 -4.20
CA SER A 195 24.26 14.03 -5.55
C SER A 195 23.99 12.52 -5.55
N GLU A 196 23.35 12.01 -4.50
CA GLU A 196 22.89 10.62 -4.42
C GLU A 196 21.59 10.45 -5.24
N LEU A 197 21.32 9.22 -5.72
CA LEU A 197 20.14 8.90 -6.54
C LEU A 197 19.97 9.81 -7.77
N SER A 198 21.07 10.05 -8.50
CA SER A 198 21.10 10.93 -9.67
C SER A 198 20.16 10.50 -10.79
N ASP A 199 19.92 9.19 -10.95
CA ASP A 199 18.93 8.60 -11.86
C ASP A 199 17.47 8.91 -11.45
N ARG A 200 17.24 9.25 -10.18
CA ARG A 200 15.94 9.61 -9.60
C ARG A 200 15.82 11.10 -9.30
N ARG A 201 16.68 11.93 -9.88
CA ARG A 201 16.75 13.37 -9.58
C ARG A 201 15.41 14.10 -9.74
N SER A 202 14.64 13.79 -10.78
CA SER A 202 13.30 14.38 -10.96
C SER A 202 12.35 14.04 -9.80
N ASP A 203 12.46 12.84 -9.23
CA ASP A 203 11.57 12.39 -8.14
C ASP A 203 11.91 13.09 -6.83
N LEU A 204 13.20 13.32 -6.57
CA LEU A 204 13.65 14.09 -5.41
C LEU A 204 13.20 15.54 -5.50
N ILE A 205 13.37 16.19 -6.67
CA ILE A 205 12.89 17.56 -6.89
C ILE A 205 11.36 17.61 -6.72
N ALA A 206 10.63 16.61 -7.22
CA ALA A 206 9.17 16.54 -7.10
C ALA A 206 8.66 16.58 -5.65
N ILE A 207 9.44 16.07 -4.69
CA ILE A 207 9.12 16.15 -3.24
C ILE A 207 9.22 17.59 -2.74
N LEU A 208 10.19 18.34 -3.26
CA LEU A 208 10.51 19.70 -2.81
C LEU A 208 9.68 20.79 -3.48
N ILE A 209 8.97 20.46 -4.56
CA ILE A 209 8.06 21.40 -5.24
C ILE A 209 6.83 21.63 -4.36
N GLU A 210 6.75 22.83 -3.80
CA GLU A 210 5.56 23.37 -3.17
C GLU A 210 4.86 24.32 -4.15
N LYS A 211 4.97 25.64 -3.99
CA LYS A 211 4.39 26.59 -4.95
C LYS A 211 5.29 26.86 -6.15
N ASP A 212 6.60 26.86 -5.92
CA ASP A 212 7.64 27.20 -6.89
C ASP A 212 8.72 26.10 -6.94
N LEU A 213 9.61 26.18 -7.94
CA LEU A 213 10.75 25.29 -8.01
C LEU A 213 11.75 25.56 -6.88
N PRO A 214 12.32 24.51 -6.28
CA PRO A 214 13.38 24.67 -5.29
C PRO A 214 14.64 25.23 -5.96
N LYS A 215 15.38 26.10 -5.25
CA LYS A 215 16.64 26.68 -5.75
C LYS A 215 17.65 25.62 -6.20
N ALA A 216 17.63 24.44 -5.57
CA ALA A 216 18.48 23.32 -5.93
C ALA A 216 18.25 22.79 -7.35
N ALA A 217 17.08 23.05 -7.95
CA ALA A 217 16.73 22.65 -9.31
C ALA A 217 17.12 23.69 -10.38
N ALA A 218 17.67 24.84 -10.00
CA ALA A 218 17.96 25.93 -10.96
C ALA A 218 19.01 25.56 -12.02
N LYS A 219 19.84 24.53 -11.77
CA LYS A 219 20.88 24.05 -12.69
C LYS A 219 20.47 22.78 -13.44
N ASP A 220 19.25 22.30 -13.21
CA ASP A 220 18.74 21.11 -13.86
C ASP A 220 18.30 21.37 -15.29
N SER A 221 18.32 20.32 -16.11
CA SER A 221 17.75 20.40 -17.46
C SER A 221 16.25 20.68 -17.40
N SER A 222 15.73 21.41 -18.39
CA SER A 222 14.29 21.68 -18.52
C SER A 222 13.46 20.39 -18.53
N SER A 223 13.97 19.32 -19.16
CA SER A 223 13.35 17.99 -19.12
C SER A 223 13.23 17.43 -17.70
N THR A 224 14.32 17.47 -16.91
CA THR A 224 14.31 17.01 -15.51
C THR A 224 13.31 17.80 -14.66
N ILE A 225 13.27 19.12 -14.85
CA ILE A 225 12.34 20.03 -14.15
C ILE A 225 10.89 19.69 -14.51
N GLN A 226 10.56 19.51 -15.77
CA GLN A 226 9.20 19.17 -16.19
C GLN A 226 8.73 17.84 -15.61
N TRP A 227 9.59 16.82 -15.63
CA TRP A 227 9.27 15.54 -15.00
C TRP A 227 9.07 15.69 -13.49
N ALA A 228 9.86 16.53 -12.82
CA ALA A 228 9.66 16.82 -11.40
C ALA A 228 8.30 17.50 -11.14
N ILE A 229 7.93 18.50 -11.94
CA ILE A 229 6.62 19.18 -11.85
C ILE A 229 5.49 18.17 -12.06
N PHE A 230 5.56 17.35 -13.12
CA PHE A 230 4.57 16.31 -13.41
C PHE A 230 4.39 15.34 -12.23
N LYS A 231 5.49 14.92 -11.61
CA LYS A 231 5.50 13.95 -10.50
C LYS A 231 5.19 14.56 -9.13
N SER A 232 5.21 15.89 -8.99
CA SER A 232 4.94 16.59 -7.73
C SER A 232 3.53 16.29 -7.17
N ARG A 233 3.28 16.66 -5.91
CA ARG A 233 1.97 16.50 -5.28
C ARG A 233 1.03 17.69 -5.50
N LEU A 234 1.36 18.56 -6.46
CA LEU A 234 0.56 19.73 -6.76
C LEU A 234 -0.78 19.39 -7.43
N PRO A 235 -1.80 20.25 -7.26
CA PRO A 235 -3.01 20.22 -8.08
C PRO A 235 -2.69 20.31 -9.58
N CYS A 236 -3.54 19.69 -10.41
CA CYS A 236 -3.32 19.61 -11.86
C CYS A 236 -3.16 21.00 -12.50
N GLU A 237 -4.01 21.96 -12.12
CA GLU A 237 -3.94 23.34 -12.62
C GLU A 237 -2.59 24.01 -12.30
N THR A 238 -2.11 23.88 -11.06
CA THR A 238 -0.79 24.41 -10.66
C THR A 238 0.34 23.75 -11.44
N LYS A 239 0.26 22.44 -11.71
CA LYS A 239 1.24 21.75 -12.56
C LYS A 239 1.25 22.30 -13.98
N ILE A 240 0.08 22.49 -14.59
CA ILE A 240 -0.03 23.03 -15.96
C ILE A 240 0.59 24.43 -16.02
N ASN A 241 0.32 25.29 -15.03
CA ASN A 241 0.89 26.64 -14.98
C ASN A 241 2.42 26.61 -14.89
N LEU A 242 2.99 25.78 -14.01
CA LEU A 242 4.44 25.61 -13.92
C LEU A 242 5.03 25.01 -15.21
N LEU A 243 4.39 23.98 -15.79
CA LEU A 243 4.86 23.39 -17.05
C LEU A 243 4.87 24.42 -18.18
N ASN A 244 3.86 25.28 -18.29
CA ASN A 244 3.86 26.38 -19.26
C ASN A 244 5.02 27.35 -19.06
N GLN A 245 5.47 27.58 -17.82
CA GLN A 245 6.63 28.42 -17.55
C GLN A 245 7.94 27.74 -17.96
N TYR A 246 8.12 26.47 -17.61
CA TYR A 246 9.37 25.71 -17.79
C TYR A 246 9.43 24.84 -19.06
N SER A 247 8.48 25.00 -19.98
CA SER A 247 8.54 24.38 -21.31
C SER A 247 9.31 25.25 -22.29
N ASP A 248 10.26 24.64 -22.98
CA ASP A 248 11.11 25.24 -24.00
C ASP A 248 11.39 24.25 -25.15
N PHE A 249 12.10 24.71 -26.17
CA PHE A 249 12.41 23.89 -27.35
C PHE A 249 13.28 22.68 -27.01
N ASP A 250 14.28 22.83 -26.12
CA ASP A 250 15.22 21.78 -25.73
C ASP A 250 14.53 20.61 -25.00
N SER A 251 13.35 20.85 -24.44
CA SER A 251 12.54 19.87 -23.71
C SER A 251 11.30 19.40 -24.46
N LEU A 252 11.16 19.72 -25.75
CA LEU A 252 9.98 19.43 -26.59
C LEU A 252 9.43 18.02 -26.41
N GLN A 253 10.28 16.99 -26.48
CA GLN A 253 9.84 15.60 -26.37
C GLN A 253 9.25 15.28 -24.99
N ALA A 254 9.86 15.78 -23.92
CA ALA A 254 9.34 15.60 -22.56
C ALA A 254 8.02 16.36 -22.38
N THR A 255 7.92 17.55 -22.96
CA THR A 255 6.68 18.35 -22.93
C THR A 255 5.53 17.63 -23.62
N ILE A 256 5.77 17.02 -24.80
CA ILE A 256 4.76 16.23 -25.52
C ILE A 256 4.28 15.05 -24.67
N GLU A 257 5.20 14.24 -24.16
CA GLU A 257 4.86 13.06 -23.35
C GLU A 257 4.07 13.44 -22.09
N ILE A 258 4.47 14.52 -21.41
CA ILE A 258 3.79 15.01 -20.21
C ILE A 258 2.40 15.55 -20.55
N ALA A 259 2.26 16.31 -21.64
CA ALA A 259 0.98 16.85 -22.09
C ALA A 259 -0.02 15.74 -22.42
N GLU A 260 0.42 14.67 -23.08
CA GLU A 260 -0.39 13.49 -23.36
C GLU A 260 -0.83 12.79 -22.08
N ARG A 261 0.09 12.58 -21.12
CA ARG A 261 -0.22 11.93 -19.84
C ARG A 261 -1.17 12.73 -18.96
N LEU A 262 -1.11 14.07 -19.04
CA LEU A 262 -2.03 14.97 -18.34
C LEU A 262 -3.31 15.23 -19.14
N ASN A 263 -3.41 14.77 -20.39
CA ASN A 263 -4.47 15.11 -21.33
C ASN A 263 -4.69 16.64 -21.42
N SER A 264 -3.59 17.41 -21.52
CA SER A 264 -3.61 18.87 -21.49
C SER A 264 -3.00 19.47 -22.77
N PRO A 265 -3.82 19.77 -23.79
CA PRO A 265 -3.33 20.38 -25.04
C PRO A 265 -2.83 21.82 -24.84
N ASP A 266 -3.20 22.48 -23.74
CA ASP A 266 -2.79 23.85 -23.45
C ASP A 266 -1.28 23.98 -23.24
N ILE A 267 -0.63 22.93 -22.73
CA ILE A 267 0.83 22.85 -22.61
C ILE A 267 1.49 22.93 -23.99
N LEU A 268 0.97 22.16 -24.96
CA LEU A 268 1.47 22.15 -26.33
C LEU A 268 1.24 23.49 -27.04
N ARG A 269 0.05 24.07 -26.86
CA ARG A 269 -0.28 25.39 -27.43
C ARG A 269 0.63 26.49 -26.87
N SER A 270 0.95 26.42 -25.57
CA SER A 270 1.86 27.37 -24.93
C SER A 270 3.27 27.25 -25.52
N LEU A 271 3.79 26.02 -25.65
CA LEU A 271 5.11 25.79 -26.23
C LEU A 271 5.18 26.21 -27.70
N LEU A 272 4.18 25.86 -28.51
CA LEU A 272 4.12 26.26 -29.92
C LEU A 272 4.23 27.79 -30.09
N LYS A 273 3.42 28.55 -29.32
CA LYS A 273 3.48 30.02 -29.34
C LYS A 273 4.86 30.58 -28.98
N LYS A 274 5.56 29.95 -28.02
CA LYS A 274 6.94 30.36 -27.67
C LYS A 274 7.90 30.13 -28.83
N ILE A 275 7.80 29.00 -29.52
CA ILE A 275 8.66 28.64 -30.66
C ILE A 275 8.38 29.55 -31.85
N GLU A 276 7.11 29.80 -32.17
CA GLU A 276 6.72 30.71 -33.26
C GLU A 276 7.27 32.12 -33.02
N GLY A 277 7.13 32.66 -31.80
CA GLY A 277 7.66 33.97 -31.46
C GLY A 277 9.20 34.09 -31.51
N MET A 278 9.93 32.97 -31.43
CA MET A 278 11.40 32.96 -31.61
C MET A 278 11.80 33.10 -33.09
N ASN A 279 10.96 32.68 -34.03
CA ASN A 279 11.24 32.80 -35.47
C ASN A 279 10.99 34.23 -35.99
N ASP A 280 10.20 35.02 -35.27
CA ASP A 280 9.85 36.39 -35.64
C ASP A 280 10.83 37.45 -35.07
N SER A 281 11.86 37.03 -34.31
CA SER A 281 12.87 37.89 -33.67
C SER A 281 14.24 37.74 -34.33
#